data_AF-A0A8C6XYD8-F1
#
_entry.id   AF-A0A8C6XYD8-F1
#
_cell.length_a   1.000
_cell.length_b   1.000
_cell.length_c   1.000
_cell.angle_alpha   90.00
_cell.angle_beta   90.00
_cell.angle_gamma   90.00
#
_symmetry.space_group_name_H-M   'P 1'
#
loop_
_entity.id
_entity.type
_entity.pdbx_description
1 polymer ?
#
loop_
_entity_poly.entity_id
_entity_poly.type
_entity_poly.pdbx_seq_one_letter_code
_entity_poly.pdbx_strand_id
1 'polypeptide(L)' 'DFYLWNGKEYGTTCLENGSYLMNYVGCIECKTRDFVMIVNKATEEQDGEEIITYDHVCKNCHHVIARHEYTFGVVDDYQV' A
#
# COMPACT_ATOMS: atom_id res chain seq x y z
N ASP A 1 13.39 -5.03 9.13
CA ASP A 1 13.87 -5.70 7.91
C ASP A 1 12.74 -6.14 6.99
N PHE A 2 12.31 -5.20 6.13
CA PHE A 2 12.12 -5.26 4.67
C PHE A 2 11.79 -6.57 3.90
N TYR A 3 11.55 -7.74 4.50
CA TYR A 3 11.54 -9.02 3.78
C TYR A 3 10.17 -9.67 3.50
N LEU A 4 9.04 -8.97 3.66
CA LEU A 4 7.73 -9.51 3.24
C LEU A 4 6.89 -8.60 2.33
N TRP A 5 7.45 -7.48 1.89
CA TRP A 5 6.85 -6.58 0.90
C TRP A 5 7.76 -6.38 -0.31
N ASN A 6 8.66 -7.34 -0.58
CA ASN A 6 9.34 -7.42 -1.86
C ASN A 6 8.36 -7.92 -2.90
N GLY A 7 7.80 -6.99 -3.67
CA GLY A 7 7.38 -7.12 -5.06
C GLY A 7 6.98 -8.52 -5.51
N LYS A 8 5.88 -9.05 -4.99
CA LYS A 8 5.16 -10.11 -5.68
C LYS A 8 3.90 -9.49 -6.24
N GLU A 9 3.94 -9.23 -7.54
CA GLU A 9 2.81 -8.88 -8.39
C GLU A 9 1.68 -9.91 -8.16
N TYR A 10 0.84 -9.68 -7.16
CA TYR A 10 -0.48 -10.28 -7.12
C TYR A 10 -1.34 -9.41 -8.02
N GLY A 11 -1.46 -9.87 -9.26
CA GLY A 11 -2.12 -9.18 -10.35
C GLY A 11 -3.44 -8.50 -9.97
N THR A 12 -3.68 -7.37 -10.65
CA THR A 12 -4.98 -6.74 -10.88
C THR A 12 -5.81 -6.33 -9.66
N THR A 13 -5.30 -6.41 -8.44
CA THR A 13 -6.06 -6.08 -7.23
C THR A 13 -5.71 -4.67 -6.74
N CYS A 14 -6.30 -3.65 -7.37
CA CYS A 14 -6.23 -2.26 -6.91
C CYS A 14 -7.18 -2.07 -5.72
N LEU A 15 -6.64 -1.93 -4.51
CA LEU A 15 -7.43 -1.58 -3.33
C LEU A 15 -7.21 -0.12 -2.99
N GLU A 16 -8.03 0.76 -3.57
CA GLU A 16 -7.95 2.22 -3.31
C GLU A 16 -8.00 2.59 -1.82
N ASN A 17 -8.65 1.75 -1.00
CA ASN A 17 -8.90 1.98 0.43
C ASN A 17 -8.58 0.75 1.31
N GLY A 18 -7.87 -0.25 0.79
CA GLY A 18 -7.71 -1.54 1.47
C GLY A 18 -6.26 -1.89 1.78
N SER A 19 -6.05 -2.53 2.93
CA SER A 19 -4.79 -3.22 3.21
C SER A 19 -4.95 -4.69 2.85
N TYR A 20 -4.15 -5.21 1.91
CA TYR A 20 -4.14 -6.65 1.62
C TYR A 20 -3.36 -7.39 2.71
N LEU A 21 -4.02 -7.64 3.85
CA LEU A 21 -3.40 -8.13 5.08
C LEU A 21 -3.18 -9.65 5.10
N MET A 22 -3.29 -10.33 3.96
CA MET A 22 -3.19 -11.79 3.91
C MET A 22 -1.79 -12.28 4.35
N ASN A 23 -0.76 -11.46 4.14
CA ASN A 23 0.62 -11.71 4.59
C ASN A 23 1.02 -10.95 5.86
N TYR A 24 0.11 -10.21 6.51
CA TYR A 24 0.44 -9.44 7.69
C TYR A 24 0.34 -10.30 8.97
N VAL A 25 1.51 -10.71 9.46
CA VAL A 25 1.64 -11.54 10.68
C VAL A 25 1.57 -10.69 11.96
N GLY A 26 1.95 -9.42 11.90
CA GLY A 26 1.91 -8.49 13.03
C GLY A 26 3.00 -7.43 12.95
N CYS A 27 2.88 -6.38 13.75
CA CYS A 27 3.87 -5.32 13.76
C CYS A 27 5.17 -5.82 14.40
N ILE A 28 6.30 -5.56 13.76
CA ILE A 28 7.61 -5.98 14.29
C ILE A 28 7.98 -5.24 15.59
N GLU A 29 7.46 -4.02 15.78
CA GLU A 29 7.84 -3.17 16.91
C GLU A 29 7.07 -3.56 18.18
N CYS A 30 5.74 -3.51 18.13
CA CYS A 30 4.89 -3.84 19.29
C CYS A 30 4.46 -5.31 19.37
N LYS A 31 4.89 -6.14 18.41
CA LYS A 31 4.54 -7.57 18.28
C LYS A 31 3.05 -7.87 18.21
N THR A 32 2.21 -6.84 18.01
CA THR A 32 0.76 -6.99 17.99
C THR A 32 0.26 -7.12 16.57
N ARG A 33 -0.62 -8.09 16.35
CA ARG A 33 -1.38 -8.24 15.10
C ARG A 33 -2.75 -7.60 15.29
N ASP A 34 -2.87 -6.36 14.82
CA ASP A 34 -4.09 -5.56 14.88
C ASP A 34 -4.28 -4.84 13.54
N PHE A 35 -5.31 -4.02 13.41
CA PHE A 35 -5.58 -3.21 12.24
C PHE A 35 -4.37 -2.34 11.85
N VAL A 36 -4.17 -2.23 10.55
CA VAL A 36 -3.19 -1.35 9.92
C VAL A 36 -3.95 -0.14 9.41
N MET A 37 -3.45 1.05 9.73
CA MET A 37 -3.99 2.32 9.28
C MET A 37 -3.33 2.71 7.97
N ILE A 38 -4.07 3.41 7.11
CA ILE A 38 -3.52 4.08 5.92
C ILE A 38 -3.37 5.56 6.27
N VAL A 39 -2.17 6.11 6.08
CA VAL A 39 -1.85 7.52 6.32
C VAL A 39 -1.04 8.09 5.17
N ASN A 40 -0.88 9.41 5.15
CA ASN A 40 -0.08 10.13 4.13
C ASN A 40 -0.49 9.78 2.69
N LYS A 41 -1.79 9.55 2.46
CA LYS A 41 -2.28 9.28 1.10
C LYS A 41 -2.11 10.53 0.25
N ALA A 42 -1.38 10.41 -0.85
CA ALA A 42 -1.18 11.46 -1.84
C ALA A 42 -1.48 10.92 -3.24
N THR A 43 -1.95 11.80 -4.11
CA THR A 43 -2.19 11.53 -5.51
C THR A 43 -1.45 12.59 -6.32
N GLU A 44 -0.65 12.16 -7.28
CA GLU A 44 0.13 13.02 -8.17
C GLU A 44 -0.17 12.64 -9.61
N GLU A 45 -0.42 13.62 -10.47
CA GLU A 45 -0.56 13.40 -11.91
C GLU A 45 0.78 13.67 -12.60
N GLN A 46 1.29 12.68 -13.33
CA GLN A 46 2.54 12.78 -14.07
C GLN A 46 2.37 12.14 -15.45
N ASP A 47 2.61 12.91 -16.51
CA ASP A 47 2.54 12.46 -17.91
C ASP A 47 1.23 11.74 -18.33
N GLY A 48 0.10 12.09 -17.70
CA GLY A 48 -1.21 11.49 -17.96
C GLY A 48 -1.51 10.23 -17.15
N GLU A 49 -0.60 9.87 -16.23
CA GLU A 49 -0.77 8.81 -15.24
C GLU A 49 -1.01 9.40 -13.85
N GLU A 50 -1.90 8.79 -13.07
CA GLU A 50 -2.16 9.13 -11.67
C GLU A 50 -1.35 8.20 -10.76
N ILE A 51 -0.38 8.75 -10.04
CA ILE A 51 0.43 8.03 -9.06
C ILE A 51 -0.21 8.23 -7.69
N ILE A 52 -0.60 7.14 -7.04
CA ILE A 52 -1.15 7.13 -5.69
C ILE A 52 -0.12 6.53 -4.73
N THR A 53 0.25 7.30 -3.70
CA THR A 53 1.15 6.85 -2.64
C THR A 53 0.45 6.86 -1.28
N TYR A 54 0.78 5.91 -0.41
CA TYR A 54 0.30 5.91 0.99
C TYR A 54 1.15 5.01 1.90
N ASP A 55 1.11 5.26 3.20
CA ASP A 55 1.83 4.48 4.21
C ASP A 55 0.88 3.58 5.00
N HIS A 56 1.32 2.36 5.29
CA HIS A 56 0.71 1.45 6.24
C HIS A 56 1.31 1.63 7.62
N VAL A 57 0.49 1.98 8.61
CA VAL A 57 0.92 2.28 9.97
C VAL A 57 0.24 1.37 10.98
N CYS A 58 1.01 0.81 11.92
CA CYS A 58 0.47 0.01 13.01
C CYS A 58 -0.43 0.87 13.91
N LYS A 59 -1.68 0.46 14.13
CA LYS A 59 -2.60 1.16 15.03
C LYS A 59 -2.09 1.31 16.47
N ASN A 60 -1.28 0.36 16.94
CA ASN A 60 -0.94 0.27 18.36
C ASN A 60 0.31 1.07 18.73
N CYS A 61 1.29 1.16 17.83
CA CYS A 61 2.56 1.85 18.09
C CYS A 61 2.90 2.93 17.07
N HIS A 62 2.04 3.15 16.06
CA HIS A 62 2.26 4.11 14.97
C HIS A 62 3.54 3.86 14.15
N HIS A 63 4.11 2.66 14.24
CA HIS A 63 5.22 2.23 13.41
C HIS A 63 4.79 2.05 11.95
N VAL A 64 5.56 2.61 11.00
CA VAL A 64 5.37 2.41 9.56
C VAL A 64 5.74 0.97 9.20
N ILE A 65 4.74 0.18 8.82
CA ILE A 65 4.88 -1.23 8.46
C ILE A 65 5.35 -1.38 7.00
N ALA A 66 4.78 -0.57 6.11
CA ALA A 66 5.08 -0.60 4.68
C ALA A 66 4.71 0.74 4.03
N ARG A 67 5.27 0.99 2.86
CA ARG A 67 4.96 2.14 2.00
C ARG A 67 4.48 1.60 0.65
N HIS A 68 3.42 2.18 0.13
CA HIS A 68 2.79 1.80 -1.12
C HIS A 68 2.88 2.93 -2.13
N GLU A 69 3.09 2.51 -3.37
CA GLU A 69 2.99 3.31 -4.57
C GLU A 69 2.30 2.45 -5.62
N TYR A 70 1.27 3.00 -6.25
CA TYR A 70 0.57 2.39 -7.38
C TYR A 70 0.27 3.48 -8.40
N THR A 71 0.50 3.17 -9.67
CA THR A 71 0.26 4.08 -10.80
C THR A 71 -0.96 3.60 -11.57
N PHE A 72 -1.90 4.51 -11.81
CA PHE A 72 -3.11 4.32 -12.59
C PHE A 72 -2.99 5.10 -13.90
N GLY A 73 -3.10 4.43 -15.04
CA GLY A 73 -3.10 5.08 -16.35
C GLY A 73 -4.33 4.74 -17.18
N VAL A 74 -4.68 5.57 -18.17
CA VAL A 74 -5.67 5.22 -19.20
C VAL A 74 -5.00 5.21 -20.57
N VAL A 75 -4.99 4.05 -21.23
CA VAL A 75 -4.45 3.87 -22.59
C VAL A 75 -5.55 3.33 -23.49
N ASP A 76 -5.87 4.05 -24.57
CA ASP A 76 -6.83 3.63 -25.61
C ASP A 76 -8.17 3.11 -25.06
N ASP A 77 -8.78 3.85 -24.12
CA ASP A 77 -10.02 3.52 -23.41
C ASP A 77 -9.94 2.36 -22.38
N TYR A 78 -8.74 1.86 -22.08
CA TYR A 78 -8.49 0.84 -21.06
C TYR A 78 -7.72 1.41 -19.87
N GLN A 79 -8.08 0.98 -18.66
CA GLN A 79 -7.35 1.29 -17.42
C GLN A 79 -6.18 0.31 -17.26
N VAL A 80 -4.98 0.84 -16.97
CA VAL A 80 -3.74 0.07 -16.73
C VAL A 80 -3.25 0.25 -15.29
#